data_AF-A0A946VDG4-F1
#
_entry.id   AF-A0A946VDG4-F1
#
_cell.length_a   1.000
_cell.length_b   1.000
_cell.length_c   1.000
_cell.angle_alpha   90.00
_cell.angle_beta   90.00
_cell.angle_gamma   90.00
#
_symmetry.space_group_name_H-M   'P 1'
#
loop_
_entity.id
_entity.type
_entity.pdbx_description
1 polymer ?
#
loop_
_entity_poly.entity_id
_entity_poly.type
_entity_poly.pdbx_seq_one_letter_code
_entity_poly.pdbx_strand_id
1 'polypeptide(L)'
;PLDGIGPKELGLEILEKRLTEQKIEEMILATNSTVEGEVTAHVLSEMARKQGIKTTRLAQGVPVGGELEFVDQNTIAQAFNGRKHY
;
A
#
# COMPACT_ATOMS: atom_id res chain seq x y z
N PRO A 1 7.70 1.16 -16.93
CA PRO A 1 7.10 -0.11 -16.46
C PRO A 1 7.89 -1.30 -17.03
N LEU A 2 8.57 -2.07 -16.17
CA LEU A 2 9.42 -3.18 -16.61
C LEU A 2 8.63 -4.30 -17.34
N ASP A 3 7.34 -4.45 -17.02
CA ASP A 3 6.47 -5.48 -17.60
C ASP A 3 5.43 -4.95 -18.60
N GLY A 4 5.45 -3.66 -18.94
CA GLY A 4 4.47 -3.05 -19.87
C GLY A 4 3.03 -2.96 -19.34
N ILE A 5 2.76 -3.43 -18.12
CA ILE A 5 1.41 -3.42 -17.52
C ILE A 5 0.98 -1.98 -17.18
N GLY A 6 -0.08 -1.52 -17.83
CA GLY A 6 -0.65 -0.20 -17.65
C GLY A 6 -1.76 -0.13 -16.59
N PRO A 7 -2.15 1.08 -16.15
CA PRO A 7 -3.27 1.31 -15.23
C PRO A 7 -4.60 0.63 -15.64
N LYS A 8 -4.83 0.47 -16.94
CA LYS A 8 -6.02 -0.21 -17.47
C LYS A 8 -6.00 -1.71 -17.21
N GLU A 9 -4.84 -2.35 -17.30
CA GLU A 9 -4.65 -3.78 -17.07
C GLU A 9 -4.65 -4.13 -15.57
N LEU A 10 -4.39 -3.14 -14.70
CA LEU A 10 -4.51 -3.24 -13.25
C LEU A 10 -5.97 -3.25 -12.74
N GLY A 11 -6.97 -3.08 -13.62
CA GLY A 11 -8.38 -3.08 -13.24
C GLY A 11 -8.82 -1.84 -12.45
N LEU A 12 -8.12 -0.71 -12.60
CA LEU A 12 -8.42 0.52 -11.85
C LEU A 12 -9.82 1.08 -12.14
N GLU A 13 -10.35 0.88 -13.34
CA GLU A 13 -11.71 1.29 -13.71
C GLU A 13 -12.77 0.58 -12.85
N ILE A 14 -12.57 -0.70 -12.56
CA ILE A 14 -13.47 -1.49 -11.70
C ILE A 14 -13.42 -0.98 -10.26
N LEU A 15 -12.22 -0.65 -9.78
CA LEU A 15 -12.05 -0.08 -8.45
C LEU A 15 -12.69 1.30 -8.35
N GLU A 16 -12.47 2.19 -9.31
CA GLU A 16 -13.08 3.52 -9.34
C GLU A 16 -14.61 3.46 -9.31
N LYS A 17 -15.19 2.53 -10.08
CA LYS A 17 -16.63 2.27 -10.03
C LYS A 17 -17.09 1.83 -8.63
N ARG A 18 -16.35 0.94 -7.95
CA ARG A 18 -16.69 0.52 -6.57
C ARG A 18 -16.59 1.68 -5.57
N LEU A 19 -15.55 2.51 -5.69
CA LEU A 19 -15.34 3.67 -4.82
C LEU A 19 -16.44 4.73 -4.97
N THR A 20 -17.07 4.82 -6.15
CA THR A 20 -18.15 5.78 -6.42
C THR A 20 -19.55 5.24 -6.09
N GLU A 21 -19.80 3.95 -6.35
CA GLU A 21 -21.13 3.35 -6.17
C GLU A 21 -21.41 2.89 -4.73
N GLN A 22 -20.38 2.58 -3.95
CA GLN A 22 -20.52 2.02 -2.61
C GLN A 22 -20.16 3.04 -1.54
N LYS A 23 -20.80 2.93 -0.36
CA LYS A 23 -20.40 3.69 0.82
C LYS A 23 -19.23 3.00 1.50
N ILE A 24 -18.02 3.36 1.09
CA ILE A 24 -16.77 2.84 1.65
C ILE A 24 -16.21 3.87 2.63
N GLU A 25 -15.94 3.45 3.86
CA GLU A 25 -15.35 4.33 4.88
C GLU A 25 -13.81 4.30 4.82
N GLU A 26 -13.24 3.14 4.50
CA GLU A 26 -11.80 2.92 4.49
C GLU A 26 -11.38 1.97 3.36
N MET A 27 -10.24 2.30 2.73
CA MET A 27 -9.53 1.43 1.80
C MET A 27 -8.14 1.10 2.36
N ILE A 28 -7.92 -0.20 2.62
CA ILE A 28 -6.64 -0.72 3.11
C ILE A 28 -5.77 -1.14 1.92
N LEU A 29 -4.62 -0.50 1.77
CA LEU A 29 -3.67 -0.74 0.69
C LEU A 29 -2.74 -1.90 1.06
N ALA A 30 -2.99 -3.06 0.45
CA ALA A 30 -2.24 -4.30 0.66
C ALA A 30 -1.38 -4.72 -0.55
N THR A 31 -0.98 -3.79 -1.41
CA THR A 31 0.02 -4.07 -2.45
C THR A 31 1.38 -4.40 -1.82
N ASN A 32 2.22 -5.14 -2.53
CA ASN A 32 3.56 -5.53 -2.07
C ASN A 32 4.39 -4.31 -1.62
N SER A 33 5.28 -4.51 -0.66
CA SER A 33 6.23 -3.49 -0.17
C SER A 33 7.44 -3.30 -1.08
N THR A 34 7.25 -3.41 -2.40
CA THR A 34 8.29 -3.11 -3.40
C THR A 34 8.14 -1.68 -3.91
N VAL A 35 9.13 -1.16 -4.63
CA VAL A 35 9.08 0.19 -5.21
C VAL A 35 7.85 0.36 -6.10
N GLU A 36 7.55 -0.61 -6.96
CA GLU A 36 6.38 -0.61 -7.84
C GLU A 36 5.08 -0.69 -7.04
N GLY A 37 5.06 -1.50 -5.97
CA GLY A 37 3.92 -1.64 -5.09
C GLY A 37 3.61 -0.36 -4.31
N GLU A 38 4.64 0.39 -3.90
CA GLU A 38 4.52 1.71 -3.27
C GLU A 38 4.00 2.77 -4.25
N VAL A 39 4.52 2.80 -5.48
CA VAL A 39 3.99 3.68 -6.53
C VAL A 39 2.52 3.39 -6.79
N THR A 40 2.16 2.10 -6.87
CA THR A 40 0.77 1.66 -7.06
C THR A 40 -0.11 2.07 -5.88
N ALA A 41 0.36 1.84 -4.64
CA ALA A 41 -0.34 2.24 -3.43
C ALA A 41 -0.60 3.75 -3.39
N HIS A 42 0.39 4.54 -3.78
CA HIS A 42 0.25 5.99 -3.86
C HIS A 42 -0.84 6.41 -4.85
N VAL A 43 -0.82 5.88 -6.08
CA VAL A 43 -1.86 6.15 -7.10
C VAL A 43 -3.26 5.78 -6.58
N LEU A 44 -3.40 4.61 -5.96
CA LEU A 44 -4.66 4.17 -5.37
C LEU A 44 -5.12 5.10 -4.24
N SER A 45 -4.18 5.57 -3.41
CA SER A 45 -4.48 6.50 -2.31
C SER A 45 -5.07 7.82 -2.82
N GLU A 46 -4.53 8.34 -3.93
CA GLU A 46 -5.02 9.56 -4.57
C GLU A 46 -6.44 9.37 -5.13
N MET A 47 -6.72 8.21 -5.72
CA MET A 47 -8.05 7.88 -6.25
C MET A 47 -9.11 7.85 -5.14
N ALA A 48 -8.84 7.15 -4.03
CA ALA A 48 -9.76 7.10 -2.90
C ALA A 48 -9.92 8.46 -2.20
N ARG A 49 -8.85 9.25 -2.11
CA ARG A 49 -8.92 10.60 -1.54
C ARG A 49 -9.87 11.51 -2.32
N LYS A 50 -9.91 11.40 -3.65
CA LYS A 50 -10.87 12.15 -4.49
C LYS A 50 -12.34 11.83 -4.17
N GLN A 51 -12.61 10.64 -3.63
CA GLN A 51 -13.94 10.20 -3.20
C GLN A 51 -14.20 10.43 -1.71
N GLY A 52 -13.28 11.09 -0.99
CA GLY A 52 -13.40 11.32 0.45
C GLY A 52 -13.22 10.07 1.32
N ILE A 53 -12.65 9.00 0.76
CA ILE A 53 -12.46 7.72 1.44
C ILE A 53 -11.12 7.73 2.19
N LYS A 54 -11.11 7.30 3.45
CA LYS A 54 -9.89 7.17 4.24
C LYS A 54 -9.02 6.06 3.66
N THR A 55 -7.71 6.29 3.58
CA THR A 55 -6.76 5.28 3.12
C THR A 55 -5.76 4.94 4.20
N THR A 56 -5.47 3.65 4.35
CA THR A 56 -4.45 3.15 5.27
C THR A 56 -3.59 2.11 4.57
N ARG A 57 -2.38 1.88 5.11
CA ARG A 57 -1.39 0.95 4.58
C ARG A 57 -1.16 -0.14 5.62
N LEU A 58 -0.99 -1.38 5.17
CA LEU A 58 -0.50 -2.43 6.07
C LEU A 58 0.87 -2.03 6.64
N ALA A 59 1.11 -2.39 7.90
CA ALA A 59 2.38 -2.11 8.54
C ALA A 59 3.53 -2.81 7.81
N GLN A 60 4.67 -2.14 7.75
CA GLN A 60 5.90 -2.64 7.13
C GLN A 60 7.01 -2.64 8.18
N GLY A 61 7.82 -3.69 8.21
CA GLY A 61 8.92 -3.82 9.15
C GLY A 61 9.26 -5.28 9.46
N VAL A 62 9.85 -5.49 10.63
CA VAL A 62 10.35 -6.79 11.08
C VAL A 62 9.19 -7.77 11.30
N PRO A 63 9.25 -8.99 10.76
CA PRO A 63 8.23 -10.01 10.98
C PRO A 63 8.23 -10.50 12.43
N VAL A 64 7.05 -10.85 12.94
CA VAL A 64 6.91 -11.45 14.28
C VAL A 64 7.61 -12.82 14.29
N GLY A 65 8.47 -13.03 15.28
CA GLY A 65 9.25 -14.26 15.43
C GLY A 65 10.49 -14.33 14.55
N GLY A 66 10.79 -13.30 13.75
CA GLY A 66 12.07 -13.17 13.05
C GLY A 66 13.18 -12.65 13.96
N GLU A 67 14.41 -13.06 13.68
CA GLU A 67 15.60 -12.56 14.39
C GLU A 67 16.27 -11.45 13.57
N LEU A 68 16.69 -10.37 14.24
CA LEU A 68 17.22 -9.17 13.57
C LEU A 68 18.47 -9.45 12.71
N GLU A 69 19.25 -10.47 13.06
CA GLU A 69 20.45 -10.86 12.30
C GLU A 69 20.16 -11.37 10.89
N PHE A 70 18.93 -11.81 10.63
CA PHE A 70 18.48 -12.30 9.32
C PHE A 70 17.60 -11.28 8.57
N VAL A 71 17.41 -10.07 9.12
CA VAL A 71 16.59 -9.04 8.49
C VAL A 71 17.47 -8.11 7.65
N ASP A 72 17.03 -7.79 6.44
CA ASP A 72 17.73 -6.86 5.56
C ASP A 72 17.64 -5.40 6.07
N GLN A 73 18.60 -4.58 5.64
CA GLN A 73 18.71 -3.18 6.07
C GLN A 73 17.47 -2.34 5.72
N ASN A 74 16.80 -2.62 4.60
CA ASN A 74 15.61 -1.86 4.20
C ASN A 74 14.43 -2.17 5.12
N THR A 75 14.21 -3.45 5.43
CA THR A 75 13.16 -3.86 6.39
C THR A 75 13.42 -3.27 7.78
N ILE A 76 14.67 -3.22 8.23
CA ILE A 76 15.05 -2.56 9.49
C ILE A 76 14.73 -1.06 9.41
N ALA A 77 15.13 -0.38 8.34
CA ALA A 77 14.85 1.05 8.15
C ALA A 77 13.34 1.35 8.16
N GLN A 78 12.53 0.52 7.50
CA GLN A 78 11.06 0.62 7.52
C GLN A 78 10.50 0.44 8.94
N ALA A 79 11.00 -0.55 9.69
CA ALA A 79 10.59 -0.76 11.08
C ALA A 79 10.93 0.44 11.98
N PHE A 80 12.11 1.06 11.80
CA PHE A 80 12.49 2.27 12.52
C PHE A 80 11.62 3.48 12.15
N ASN A 81 11.28 3.65 10.88
CA ASN A 81 10.40 4.72 10.40
C ASN A 81 8.97 4.55 10.94
N GLY A 82 8.46 3.31 10.96
CA GLY A 82 7.13 2.96 11.42
C GLY A 82 7.02 2.72 12.94
N ARG A 83 8.07 3.01 13.72
CA ARG A 83 8.09 2.74 15.16
C ARG A 83 6.97 3.49 15.88
N LYS A 84 6.33 2.83 16.84
CA LYS A 84 5.26 3.41 17.66
C LYS A 84 5.79 3.76 19.06
N HIS A 85 5.29 4.85 19.61
CA HIS A 85 5.48 5.19 21.03
C HIS A 85 4.44 4.44 21.87
N TYR A 86 4.84 4.00 23.05
CA TYR A 86 3.97 3.42 24.08
C TYR A 86 3.87 4.38 25.26
#